data_AF-A0A650CYX7-F1
#
_entry.id   AF-A0A650CYX7-F1
#
_cell.length_a   1.000
_cell.length_b   1.000
_cell.length_c   1.000
_cell.angle_alpha   90.00
_cell.angle_beta   90.00
_cell.angle_gamma   90.00
#
_symmetry.space_group_name_H-M   'P 1'
#
loop_
_entity.id
_entity.type
_entity.pdbx_description
1 polymer ?
#
loop_
_entity_poly.entity_id
_entity_poly.type
_entity_poly.pdbx_seq_one_letter_code
_entity_poly.pdbx_strand_id
1 'polypeptide(L)' 'MVLWKYKDKVSEFTLVISDRFLVNAEIPFDKIERVDNYYIYLTDGETVIPIHRVLEIRRNGRTIWSRK' A
#
# COMPACT_ATOMS: atom_id res chain seq x y z
N MET A 1 3.11 16.24 6.08
CA MET A 1 1.86 15.91 5.36
C MET A 1 2.18 15.64 3.88
N VAL A 2 2.60 14.42 3.53
CA VAL A 2 3.12 14.05 2.19
C VAL A 2 2.03 13.53 1.24
N LEU A 3 0.89 13.10 1.79
CA LEU A 3 -0.22 12.50 1.04
C LEU A 3 -1.06 13.50 0.21
N TRP A 4 -0.94 14.81 0.44
CA TRP A 4 -1.74 15.81 -0.30
C TRP A 4 -1.14 16.21 -1.66
N LYS A 5 0.12 15.85 -1.93
CA LYS A 5 0.79 16.25 -3.18
C LYS A 5 0.50 15.33 -4.37
N TYR A 6 -0.17 14.20 -4.14
CA TYR A 6 -0.38 13.14 -5.13
C TYR A 6 -1.82 12.63 -5.23
N LYS A 7 -2.82 13.36 -4.72
CA LYS A 7 -4.24 12.96 -4.77
C LYS A 7 -4.70 12.55 -6.19
N ASP A 8 -4.21 13.24 -7.23
CA ASP A 8 -4.54 12.95 -8.62
C ASP A 8 -3.77 11.77 -9.25
N LYS A 9 -2.77 11.22 -8.56
CA LYS A 9 -1.89 10.15 -9.10
C LYS A 9 -1.86 8.90 -8.25
N VAL A 10 -2.77 8.77 -7.29
CA VAL A 10 -2.85 7.63 -6.36
C VAL A 10 -2.99 6.30 -7.12
N SER A 11 -3.74 6.28 -8.23
CA SER A 11 -3.93 5.10 -9.07
C SER A 11 -2.64 4.59 -9.74
N GLU A 12 -1.57 5.37 -9.80
CA GLU A 12 -0.27 4.93 -10.33
C GLU A 12 0.50 4.07 -9.31
N PHE A 13 0.09 4.06 -8.03
CA PHE A 13 0.82 3.43 -6.94
C PHE A 13 0.19 2.10 -6.52
N THR A 14 1.07 1.12 -6.30
CA THR A 14 0.72 -0.21 -5.81
C THR A 14 1.57 -0.56 -4.61
N LEU A 15 0.92 -0.99 -3.53
CA LEU A 15 1.53 -1.53 -2.34
C LEU A 15 1.71 -3.04 -2.53
N VAL A 16 2.91 -3.55 -2.32
CA VAL A 16 3.16 -5.00 -2.31
C VAL A 16 3.38 -5.42 -0.88
N ILE A 17 2.61 -6.39 -0.43
CA ILE A 17 2.64 -6.92 0.93
C ILE A 17 2.97 -8.41 0.91
N SER A 18 3.60 -8.89 1.98
CA SER A 18 3.71 -10.32 2.25
C SER A 18 2.44 -10.79 2.95
N ASP A 19 1.72 -11.72 2.33
CA ASP A 19 0.60 -12.42 2.96
C ASP A 19 1.03 -13.85 3.34
N ARG A 20 0.37 -14.42 4.36
CA ARG A 20 0.65 -15.78 4.84
C ARG A 20 0.10 -16.84 3.88
N PHE A 21 -0.89 -16.48 3.07
CA PHE A 21 -1.60 -17.39 2.17
C PHE A 21 -1.14 -17.24 0.71
N LEU A 22 -0.75 -16.04 0.30
CA LEU A 22 -0.22 -15.72 -1.02
C LEU A 22 1.17 -15.15 -0.84
N VAL A 23 2.15 -15.75 -1.53
CA VAL A 23 3.59 -15.38 -1.49
C VAL A 23 3.76 -13.86 -1.43
N ASN A 24 3.03 -13.11 -2.26
CA ASN A 24 2.85 -11.66 -2.17
C ASN A 24 1.44 -11.27 -2.62
N ALA A 25 0.88 -10.19 -2.05
CA ALA A 25 -0.34 -9.56 -2.53
C ALA A 25 -0.08 -8.11 -2.96
N GLU A 26 -0.75 -7.68 -4.04
CA GLU A 26 -0.63 -6.34 -4.61
C GLU A 26 -1.93 -5.56 -4.37
N ILE A 27 -1.80 -4.36 -3.79
CA ILE A 27 -2.92 -3.53 -3.38
C ILE A 27 -2.73 -2.15 -3.99
N PRO A 28 -3.57 -1.77 -4.96
CA PRO A 28 -3.51 -0.42 -5.52
C PRO A 28 -3.94 0.61 -4.46
N PHE A 29 -3.31 1.78 -4.46
CA PHE A 29 -3.48 2.77 -3.40
C PHE A 29 -4.87 3.42 -3.39
N ASP A 30 -5.64 3.31 -4.48
CA ASP A 30 -7.04 3.73 -4.54
C ASP A 30 -7.92 2.98 -3.54
N LYS A 31 -7.52 1.76 -3.16
CA LYS A 31 -8.17 0.95 -2.13
C LYS A 31 -7.74 1.30 -0.71
N ILE A 32 -6.80 2.23 -0.52
CA ILE A 32 -6.33 2.62 0.81
C ILE A 32 -7.14 3.83 1.28
N GLU A 33 -7.91 3.63 2.34
CA GLU A 33 -8.68 4.71 2.96
C GLU A 33 -7.81 5.55 3.89
N ARG A 34 -7.03 4.87 4.74
CA ARG A 34 -6.21 5.50 5.78
C ARG A 34 -4.94 4.72 6.05
N VAL A 35 -3.89 5.42 6.48
CA VAL A 35 -2.66 4.83 6.99
C VAL A 35 -2.31 5.47 8.32
N ASP A 36 -1.89 4.66 9.29
CA ASP A 36 -1.26 5.11 10.53
C ASP A 36 0.14 4.50 10.71
N ASN A 37 0.74 4.66 11.89
CA ASN A 37 2.10 4.20 12.17
C ASN A 37 2.25 2.66 12.16
N TYR A 38 1.16 1.92 12.29
CA TYR A 38 1.17 0.47 12.48
C TYR A 38 0.35 -0.28 11.43
N TYR A 39 -0.67 0.36 10.85
CA TYR A 39 -1.70 -0.26 10.05
C TYR A 39 -2.09 0.58 8.82
N ILE A 40 -2.53 -0.14 7.80
CA ILE A 40 -3.12 0.36 6.57
C ILE A 40 -4.56 -0.15 6.54
N TYR A 41 -5.50 0.76 6.36
CA TYR A 41 -6.93 0.49 6.33
C TYR A 41 -7.41 0.57 4.89
N LEU A 42 -8.08 -0.49 4.42
CA LEU A 42 -8.67 -0.49 3.09
C LEU A 42 -10.08 0.10 3.09
N THR A 43 -10.51 0.57 1.93
CA THR A 43 -11.84 1.16 1.70
C THR A 43 -12.99 0.15 1.84
N ASP A 44 -12.70 -1.14 2.01
CA ASP A 44 -13.71 -2.17 2.27
C ASP A 44 -14.21 -2.18 3.73
N GLY A 45 -13.55 -1.43 4.62
CA GLY A 45 -13.93 -1.29 6.02
C GLY A 45 -13.62 -2.49 6.92
N GLU A 46 -13.18 -3.62 6.35
CA GLU A 46 -12.90 -4.87 7.09
C GLU A 46 -11.42 -5.23 7.07
N THR A 47 -10.71 -4.91 5.97
CA THR A 47 -9.33 -5.35 5.77
C THR A 47 -8.35 -4.37 6.39
N VAL A 48 -7.56 -4.87 7.35
CA VAL A 48 -6.50 -4.12 8.03
C VAL A 48 -5.16 -4.82 7.83
N ILE A 49 -4.18 -4.09 7.30
CA ILE A 49 -2.87 -4.62 6.94
C ILE A 49 -1.80 -3.97 7.82
N PRO A 50 -1.05 -4.75 8.61
CA PRO A 50 0.06 -4.21 9.36
C PRO A 50 1.18 -3.69 8.45
N ILE A 51 1.74 -2.51 8.77
CA ILE A 51 2.78 -1.86 7.97
C ILE A 51 4.06 -2.70 7.86
N HIS A 52 4.34 -3.53 8.87
CA HIS A 52 5.46 -4.48 8.85
C HIS A 52 5.23 -5.65 7.88
N ARG A 53 4.16 -5.67 7.11
CA ARG A 53 3.99 -6.62 6.00
C ARG A 53 4.28 -5.99 4.65
N VAL A 54 4.43 -4.67 4.59
CA VAL A 54 4.78 -3.98 3.34
C VAL A 54 6.20 -4.35 2.96
N LEU A 55 6.35 -4.84 1.73
CA LEU A 55 7.62 -5.21 1.13
C LEU A 55 8.14 -4.10 0.22
N GLU A 56 7.27 -3.56 -0.61
CA GLU A 56 7.64 -2.51 -1.56
C GLU A 56 6.44 -1.65 -1.98
N ILE A 57 6.76 -0.47 -2.49
CA ILE A 57 5.83 0.44 -3.15
C ILE A 57 6.29 0.54 -4.60
N ARG A 58 5.38 0.23 -5.52
CA ARG A 58 5.58 0.37 -6.96
C ARG A 58 4.82 1.57 -7.47
N ARG A 59 5.37 2.21 -8.51
CA ARG A 59 4.70 3.24 -9.31
C ARG A 59 4.80 2.86 -10.78
N ASN A 60 3.66 2.68 -11.46
CA ASN A 60 3.60 2.23 -12.86
C ASN A 60 4.51 1.01 -13.13
N GLY A 61 4.48 0.03 -12.23
CA GLY A 61 5.30 -1.19 -12.31
C GLY A 61 6.77 -1.05 -11.90
N ARG A 62 7.26 0.15 -11.55
CA ARG A 62 8.63 0.36 -11.05
C ARG A 62 8.66 0.49 -9.54
N THR A 63 9.50 -0.27 -8.85
CA THR A 63 9.70 -0.15 -7.41
C THR A 63 10.35 1.21 -7.08
N ILE A 64 9.66 2.03 -6.29
CA ILE A 64 10.14 3.34 -5.82
C ILE A 64 10.62 3.30 -4.37
N TRP A 65 10.17 2.30 -3.62
CA TRP A 65 10.60 2.05 -2.25
C TRP A 65 10.49 0.56 -1.98
N SER A 66 11.47 0.00 -1.27
CA SER A 66 11.42 -1.37 -0.79
C SER A 66 12.02 -1.45 0.61
N ARG A 67 11.59 -2.45 1.37
CA ARG A 67 12.02 -2.68 2.75
C ARG A 67 13.34 -3.43 2.88
N LYS A 68 14.19 -3.38 1.84
CA LYS A 68 15.44 -4.13 1.80
C LYS A 68 16.46 -3.61 2.82
#